data_AF-A0A1I2ZBF9-F1
#
_entry.id   AF-A0A1I2ZBF9-F1
#
_cell.length_a   1.000
_cell.length_b   1.000
_cell.length_c   1.000
_cell.angle_alpha   90.00
_cell.angle_beta   90.00
_cell.angle_gamma   90.00
#
_symmetry.space_group_name_H-M   'P 1'
#
loop_
_entity.id
_entity.type
_entity.pdbx_description
1 polymer ?
#
loop_
_entity_poly.entity_id
_entity_poly.type
_entity_poly.pdbx_seq_one_letter_code
_entity_poly.pdbx_strand_id
1 'polypeptide(L)'
;MVSKNLIITLFCVMIFSYFLYPGISLAAENPDITAGLDQVDAKSLADKFILIAVGVGALSGAVAAGMLIYLGFKLKTGNERSRSDTKEHIMYVFIGLGVTGLAVMIVGFAAFLIKGASV
;
A
#
# COMPACT_ATOMS: atom_id res chain seq x y z
N MET A 1 23.06 17.66 19.46
CA MET A 1 21.69 18.20 19.54
C MET A 1 20.86 17.59 18.41
N VAL A 2 19.96 16.67 18.72
CA VAL A 2 19.03 16.09 17.73
C VAL A 2 17.93 17.12 17.46
N SER A 3 17.69 17.47 16.19
CA SER A 3 16.64 18.44 15.85
C SER A 3 15.26 17.83 16.07
N LYS A 4 14.31 18.61 16.58
CA LYS A 4 12.93 18.16 16.83
C LYS A 4 12.27 17.54 15.59
N ASN A 5 12.66 18.00 14.40
CA ASN A 5 12.17 17.48 13.13
C ASN A 5 12.67 16.06 12.84
N LEU A 6 13.88 15.70 13.28
CA LEU A 6 14.42 14.34 13.11
C LEU A 6 13.60 13.32 13.93
N ILE A 7 13.18 13.70 15.13
CA ILE A 7 12.40 12.84 16.04
C ILE A 7 11.01 12.58 15.45
N ILE A 8 10.37 13.60 14.90
CA ILE A 8 9.05 13.47 14.26
C ILE A 8 9.13 12.56 13.03
N THR A 9 10.16 12.72 12.20
CA THR A 9 10.37 11.86 11.02
C THR A 9 10.63 10.41 11.43
N LEU A 10 11.46 10.15 12.45
CA LEU A 10 11.71 8.81 12.97
C LEU A 10 10.44 8.15 13.54
N PHE A 11 9.62 8.92 14.25
CA PHE A 11 8.36 8.44 14.81
C PHE A 11 7.35 8.08 13.72
N CYS A 12 7.24 8.90 12.67
CA CYS A 12 6.41 8.60 11.50
C CYS A 12 6.91 7.36 10.74
N VAL A 13 8.22 7.18 10.60
CA VAL A 13 8.80 5.99 9.94
C VAL A 13 8.55 4.73 10.77
N MET A 14 8.67 4.78 12.10
CA MET A 14 8.36 3.63 12.96
C MET A 14 6.88 3.22 12.90
N ILE A 15 5.95 4.18 12.95
CA ILE A 15 4.51 3.90 12.85
C ILE A 15 4.16 3.35 11.47
N PHE A 16 4.75 3.91 10.42
CA PHE A 16 4.55 3.44 9.05
C PHE A 16 5.11 2.01 8.88
N SER A 17 6.27 1.70 9.45
CA SER A 17 6.81 0.33 9.44
C SER A 17 5.97 -0.66 10.25
N TYR A 18 5.28 -0.21 11.31
CA TYR A 18 4.40 -1.05 12.11
C TYR A 18 3.08 -1.36 11.38
N PHE A 19 2.57 -0.42 10.59
CA PHE A 19 1.40 -0.62 9.71
C PHE A 19 1.73 -1.41 8.43
N LEU A 20 3.01 -1.41 7.99
CA LEU A 20 3.47 -2.12 6.79
C LEU A 20 3.97 -3.55 7.04
N TYR A 21 3.86 -4.08 8.26
CA TYR A 21 4.20 -5.46 8.56
C TYR A 21 2.93 -6.33 8.56
N PRO A 22 2.45 -6.82 7.39
CA PRO A 22 1.56 -7.96 7.42
C PRO A 22 2.41 -9.12 7.95
N GLY A 23 2.00 -9.73 9.05
CA GLY A 23 2.58 -11.00 9.47
C GLY A 23 2.44 -11.98 8.31
N ILE A 24 3.54 -12.24 7.59
CA ILE A 24 3.60 -13.26 6.57
C ILE A 24 3.58 -14.59 7.32
N SER A 25 2.38 -15.07 7.60
CA SER A 25 2.15 -16.46 7.96
C SER A 25 2.48 -17.29 6.73
N LEU A 26 3.60 -18.02 6.79
CA LEU A 26 3.90 -19.08 5.84
C LEU A 26 2.84 -20.18 6.00
N ALA A 27 1.97 -20.34 5.01
CA ALA A 27 1.11 -21.52 4.90
C ALA A 27 1.88 -22.61 4.15
N ALA A 28 2.39 -23.59 4.91
CA ALA A 28 2.78 -24.89 4.37
C ALA A 28 1.49 -25.71 4.21
N GLU A 29 1.31 -26.26 3.01
CA GLU A 29 0.11 -26.98 2.53
C GLU A 29 -1.10 -26.06 2.31
N ASN A 30 -1.76 -26.18 1.14
CA ASN A 30 -2.93 -25.40 0.76
C ASN A 30 -3.93 -25.36 1.92
N PRO A 31 -4.02 -24.25 2.68
CA PRO A 31 -4.86 -24.23 3.86
C PRO A 31 -6.30 -24.23 3.36
N ASP A 32 -7.12 -25.11 3.89
CA ASP A 32 -8.56 -25.02 3.73
C ASP A 32 -9.04 -23.80 4.53
N ILE A 33 -9.17 -22.66 3.85
CA ILE A 33 -9.57 -21.38 4.45
C ILE A 33 -11.06 -21.39 4.83
N THR A 34 -11.81 -22.43 4.44
CA THR A 34 -13.24 -22.60 4.78
C THR A 34 -13.48 -23.47 6.01
N ALA A 35 -12.45 -24.17 6.51
CA ALA A 35 -12.54 -24.96 7.72
C ALA A 35 -12.87 -24.09 8.95
N GLY A 36 -14.11 -24.22 9.46
CA GLY A 36 -14.62 -23.48 10.62
C GLY A 36 -15.45 -22.23 10.30
N LEU A 37 -15.78 -21.99 9.03
CA LEU A 37 -16.63 -20.89 8.58
C LEU A 37 -18.04 -21.33 8.20
N ASP A 38 -18.69 -22.16 9.02
CA ASP A 38 -20.07 -22.68 8.79
C ASP A 38 -21.14 -21.56 8.59
N GLN A 39 -20.78 -20.30 8.86
CA GLN A 39 -21.65 -19.12 8.70
C GLN A 39 -21.10 -18.02 7.77
N VAL A 40 -19.89 -18.15 7.21
CA VAL A 40 -19.30 -17.07 6.39
C VAL A 40 -19.23 -17.50 4.94
N ASP A 41 -20.11 -16.92 4.13
CA ASP A 41 -20.12 -17.08 2.68
C ASP A 41 -18.77 -16.61 2.10
N ALA A 42 -17.98 -17.56 1.60
CA ALA A 42 -16.66 -17.35 1.03
C ALA A 42 -16.66 -16.31 -0.11
N LYS A 43 -17.79 -16.18 -0.83
CA LYS A 43 -17.98 -15.17 -1.88
C LYS A 43 -18.10 -13.77 -1.26
N SER A 44 -18.87 -13.64 -0.19
CA SER A 44 -18.98 -12.37 0.56
C SER A 44 -17.65 -11.97 1.20
N LEU A 45 -16.85 -12.95 1.65
CA LEU A 45 -15.52 -12.69 2.18
C LEU A 45 -14.56 -12.19 1.09
N ALA A 46 -14.53 -12.87 -0.06
CA ALA A 46 -13.72 -12.46 -1.21
C ALA A 46 -14.09 -11.05 -1.72
N ASP A 47 -15.39 -10.74 -1.81
CA ASP A 47 -15.86 -9.42 -2.24
C ASP A 47 -15.43 -8.30 -1.26
N LYS A 48 -15.43 -8.58 0.05
CA LYS A 48 -14.93 -7.63 1.06
C LYS A 48 -13.42 -7.39 0.93
N PHE A 49 -12.62 -8.42 0.69
CA PHE A 49 -11.18 -8.27 0.48
C PHE A 49 -10.85 -7.44 -0.77
N ILE A 50 -11.57 -7.68 -1.87
CA ILE A 50 -11.42 -6.87 -3.08
C ILE A 50 -11.82 -5.41 -2.82
N LEU A 51 -12.92 -5.17 -2.11
CA LEU A 51 -13.38 -3.82 -1.80
C LEU A 51 -12.38 -3.05 -0.94
N ILE A 52 -11.77 -3.71 0.06
CA ILE A 52 -10.69 -3.12 0.87
C ILE A 52 -9.46 -2.82 0.00
N ALA A 53 -9.04 -3.76 -0.84
CA ALA A 53 -7.87 -3.56 -1.71
C ALA A 53 -8.07 -2.40 -2.70
N VAL A 54 -9.25 -2.30 -3.31
CA VAL A 54 -9.61 -1.20 -4.21
C VAL A 54 -9.67 0.12 -3.43
N GLY A 55 -10.23 0.13 -2.23
CA GLY A 55 -10.26 1.31 -1.37
C GLY A 55 -8.87 1.82 -1.00
N VAL A 56 -7.97 0.92 -0.62
CA VAL A 56 -6.57 1.25 -0.30
C VAL A 56 -5.81 1.76 -1.53
N GLY A 57 -5.99 1.12 -2.69
CA GLY A 57 -5.39 1.57 -3.95
C GLY A 57 -5.90 2.95 -4.40
N ALA A 58 -7.19 3.21 -4.22
CA ALA A 58 -7.79 4.51 -4.55
C ALA A 58 -7.25 5.64 -3.65
N LEU A 59 -7.11 5.38 -2.34
CA LEU A 59 -6.54 6.34 -1.39
C LEU A 59 -5.05 6.60 -1.66
N SER A 60 -4.26 5.55 -1.92
CA SER A 60 -2.83 5.71 -2.24
C SER A 60 -2.64 6.51 -3.53
N GLY A 61 -3.47 6.24 -4.55
CA GLY A 61 -3.48 6.96 -5.81
C GLY A 61 -3.82 8.45 -5.65
N ALA A 62 -4.84 8.77 -4.85
CA ALA A 62 -5.23 10.15 -4.57
C ALA A 62 -4.10 10.94 -3.86
N VAL A 63 -3.46 10.33 -2.86
CA VAL A 63 -2.32 10.93 -2.14
C VAL A 63 -1.12 11.11 -3.08
N ALA A 64 -0.80 10.11 -3.90
CA ALA A 64 0.28 10.19 -4.86
C ALA A 64 0.05 11.29 -5.91
N ALA A 65 -1.18 11.41 -6.43
CA ALA A 65 -1.55 12.49 -7.34
C ALA A 65 -1.36 13.88 -6.69
N GLY A 66 -1.80 14.06 -5.44
CA GLY A 66 -1.58 15.30 -4.69
C GLY A 66 -0.10 15.64 -4.51
N MET A 67 0.72 14.64 -4.16
CA MET A 67 2.17 14.81 -4.03
C MET A 67 2.85 15.15 -5.35
N LEU A 68 2.47 14.50 -6.45
CA LEU A 68 3.01 14.80 -7.78
C LEU A 68 2.66 16.21 -8.25
N ILE A 69 1.46 16.70 -7.96
CA ILE A 69 1.07 18.09 -8.24
C ILE A 69 1.96 19.05 -7.44
N TYR A 70 2.15 18.82 -6.14
CA TYR A 70 3.01 19.66 -5.29
C TYR A 70 4.48 19.65 -5.76
N LEU A 71 5.03 18.47 -6.05
CA LEU A 71 6.39 18.31 -6.57
C LEU A 71 6.55 18.95 -7.96
N GLY A 72 5.52 18.88 -8.82
CA GLY A 72 5.50 19.55 -10.11
C GLY A 72 5.59 21.07 -10.00
N PHE A 73 4.85 21.68 -9.06
CA PHE A 73 5.00 23.10 -8.77
C PHE A 73 6.40 23.42 -8.22
N LYS A 74 6.92 22.61 -7.28
CA LYS A 74 8.26 22.79 -6.70
C LYS A 74 9.37 22.71 -7.76
N LEU A 75 9.20 21.87 -8.78
CA LEU A 75 10.15 21.74 -9.89
C LEU A 75 10.20 23.00 -10.79
N LYS A 76 9.07 23.71 -10.94
CA LYS A 76 8.95 24.90 -11.79
C LYS A 76 9.51 26.15 -11.10
N THR A 77 9.34 26.27 -9.79
CA THR A 77 9.69 27.49 -9.03
C THR A 77 10.98 27.38 -8.21
N GLY A 78 11.61 26.20 -8.15
CA GLY A 78 12.78 25.93 -7.29
C GLY A 78 14.14 26.22 -7.93
N ASN A 79 15.12 26.57 -7.09
CA ASN A 79 16.54 26.66 -7.46
C ASN A 79 17.11 25.31 -7.92
N GLU A 80 18.22 25.32 -8.67
CA GLU A 80 18.84 24.14 -9.31
C GLU A 80 19.03 22.95 -8.37
N ARG A 81 19.46 23.21 -7.12
CA ARG A 81 19.61 22.18 -6.07
C ARG A 81 18.28 21.55 -5.68
N SER A 82 17.23 22.36 -5.54
CA SER A 82 15.89 21.90 -5.20
C SER A 82 15.22 21.14 -6.35
N ARG A 83 15.59 21.44 -7.61
CA ARG A 83 15.12 20.69 -8.78
C ARG A 83 15.70 19.28 -8.84
N SER A 84 16.95 19.09 -8.42
CA SER A 84 17.55 17.76 -8.32
C SER A 84 16.81 16.89 -7.30
N ASP A 85 16.66 17.37 -6.06
CA ASP A 85 15.96 16.64 -5.00
C ASP A 85 14.50 16.35 -5.38
N THR A 86 13.82 17.30 -6.03
CA THR A 86 12.43 17.14 -6.44
C THR A 86 12.25 16.01 -7.47
N LYS A 87 13.21 15.80 -8.38
CA LYS A 87 13.16 14.67 -9.32
C LYS A 87 13.30 13.33 -8.60
N GLU A 88 14.16 13.27 -7.58
CA GLU A 88 14.34 12.07 -6.76
C GLU A 88 13.06 11.75 -5.96
N HIS A 89 12.43 12.77 -5.37
CA HIS A 89 11.15 12.60 -4.68
C HIS A 89 10.02 12.13 -5.61
N ILE A 90 9.95 12.62 -6.85
CA ILE A 90 8.99 12.12 -7.85
C ILE A 90 9.23 10.63 -8.10
N MET A 91 10.48 10.21 -8.25
CA MET A 91 10.83 8.80 -8.43
C MET A 91 10.38 7.94 -7.25
N TYR A 92 10.56 8.41 -6.01
CA TYR A 92 10.07 7.71 -4.82
C TYR A 92 8.54 7.58 -4.78
N VAL A 93 7.79 8.60 -5.23
CA VAL A 93 6.33 8.53 -5.33
C VAL A 93 5.90 7.47 -6.34
N PHE A 94 6.59 7.38 -7.49
CA PHE A 94 6.33 6.32 -8.48
C PHE A 94 6.66 4.92 -7.96
N ILE A 95 7.77 4.76 -7.23
CA ILE A 95 8.12 3.48 -6.60
C ILE A 95 7.05 3.09 -5.56
N GLY A 96 6.60 4.03 -4.74
CA GLY A 96 5.52 3.80 -3.77
C GLY A 96 4.22 3.35 -4.44
N LEU A 97 3.84 4.02 -5.53
CA LEU A 97 2.68 3.61 -6.35
C LEU A 97 2.85 2.19 -6.92
N GLY A 98 4.04 1.87 -7.44
CA GLY A 98 4.36 0.55 -7.96
C GLY A 98 4.20 -0.56 -6.92
N VAL A 99 4.70 -0.34 -5.70
CA VAL A 99 4.56 -1.28 -4.58
C VAL A 99 3.08 -1.44 -4.18
N THR A 100 2.31 -0.35 -4.11
CA THR A 100 0.88 -0.46 -3.80
C THR A 100 0.10 -1.20 -4.89
N GLY A 101 0.44 -1.01 -6.17
CA GLY A 101 -0.16 -1.75 -7.28
C GLY A 101 0.11 -3.25 -7.20
N LEU A 102 1.35 -3.63 -6.86
CA LEU A 102 1.71 -5.03 -6.62
C LEU A 102 0.94 -5.63 -5.42
N ALA A 103 0.77 -4.88 -4.33
CA ALA A 103 0.01 -5.34 -3.18
C ALA A 103 -1.46 -5.63 -3.53
N VAL A 104 -2.12 -4.74 -4.30
CA VAL A 104 -3.50 -4.94 -4.75
C VAL A 104 -3.61 -6.16 -5.69
N MET A 105 -2.61 -6.39 -6.55
CA MET A 105 -2.55 -7.59 -7.40
C MET A 105 -2.52 -8.87 -6.56
N ILE A 106 -1.69 -8.93 -5.52
CA ILE A 106 -1.60 -10.10 -4.63
C ILE A 106 -2.91 -10.35 -3.90
N VAL A 107 -3.57 -9.29 -3.38
CA VAL A 107 -4.88 -9.44 -2.73
C VAL A 107 -5.96 -9.88 -3.71
N GLY A 108 -5.93 -9.39 -4.95
CA GLY A 108 -6.82 -9.85 -6.01
C GLY A 108 -6.63 -11.33 -6.35
N PHE A 109 -5.38 -11.81 -6.37
CA PHE A 109 -5.06 -13.23 -6.55
C PHE A 109 -5.57 -14.08 -5.37
N ALA A 110 -5.37 -13.64 -4.13
CA ALA A 110 -5.91 -14.33 -2.95
C ALA A 110 -7.44 -14.40 -2.95
N ALA A 111 -8.12 -13.30 -3.32
CA ALA A 111 -9.58 -13.27 -3.43
C ALA A 111 -10.10 -14.19 -4.55
N PHE A 112 -9.36 -14.29 -5.67
CA PHE A 112 -9.68 -15.23 -6.74
C PHE A 112 -9.58 -16.69 -6.27
N LEU A 113 -8.54 -17.04 -5.51
CA LEU A 113 -8.41 -18.39 -4.94
C LEU A 113 -9.53 -18.72 -3.97
N ILE A 114 -9.93 -17.79 -3.10
CA ILE A 114 -11.06 -17.97 -2.18
C ILE A 114 -12.38 -18.18 -2.95
N LYS A 115 -12.59 -17.41 -4.03
CA LYS A 115 -13.78 -17.53 -4.87
C LYS A 115 -13.79 -18.80 -5.74
N GLY A 116 -12.62 -19.29 -6.13
CA GLY A 116 -12.47 -20.56 -6.87
C GLY A 116 -12.60 -21.80 -5.99
N ALA A 117 -12.25 -21.68 -4.70
CA ALA A 117 -12.41 -22.75 -3.70
C ALA A 117 -13.85 -22.94 -3.21
N SER A 118 -14.76 -22.01 -3.52
CA SER A 118 -16.18 -22.08 -3.15
C SER A 118 -17.11 -22.60 -4.26
N VAL A 119 -16.53 -23.20 -5.31
CA VAL A 119 -17.25 -23.93 -6.38
C VAL A 119 -17.18 -25.42 -6.13
#